data_AF-A0AB34KF34-F1
#
_entry.id   AF-A0AB34KF34-F1
#
_cell.length_a   1.000
_cell.length_b   1.000
_cell.length_c   1.000
_cell.angle_alpha   90.00
_cell.angle_beta   90.00
_cell.angle_gamma   90.00
#
_symmetry.space_group_name_H-M   'P 1'
#
loop_
_entity.id
_entity.type
_entity.pdbx_description
1 polymer ?
#
loop_
_entity_poly.entity_id
_entity_poly.type
_entity_poly.pdbx_seq_one_letter_code
_entity_poly.pdbx_strand_id
1 'polypeptide(L)'
;MAELTNVGNIFRNLMGTWKLRRTLNSALPGFPSGTFEGTATFVPRKPTAHSVTAELLYHEEGELKTDNGFTLKANRKYIYRYTQDEDKMSAWFVKEDTKDKRGKEEVDYLFHDIEMEDEKTAIAGRGEHLCSMDMYWAYYEFRMPKVTEARDAEDEDDEDEPEMNIWGLRYKVKGPQKDYSSDTAYERA
;
A
#
# COMPACT_ATOMS: atom_id res chain seq x y z
N MET A 1 -16.79 -21.37 -6.36
CA MET A 1 -16.25 -20.04 -6.02
C MET A 1 -15.76 -19.43 -7.32
N ALA A 2 -16.09 -18.17 -7.63
CA ALA A 2 -15.49 -17.52 -8.79
C ALA A 2 -13.99 -17.33 -8.53
N GLU A 3 -13.14 -17.67 -9.49
CA GLU A 3 -11.71 -17.37 -9.40
C GLU A 3 -11.54 -15.85 -9.27
N LEU A 4 -10.71 -15.42 -8.32
CA LEU A 4 -10.35 -14.02 -8.24
C LEU A 4 -9.44 -13.67 -9.42
N THR A 5 -9.64 -12.47 -9.93
CA THR A 5 -8.74 -11.81 -10.87
C THR A 5 -7.38 -11.53 -10.24
N ASN A 6 -6.39 -11.12 -11.05
CA ASN A 6 -5.08 -10.68 -10.56
C ASN A 6 -5.21 -9.55 -9.51
N VAL A 7 -6.08 -8.55 -9.75
CA VAL A 7 -6.26 -7.42 -8.83
C VAL A 7 -6.95 -7.85 -7.54
N GLY A 8 -7.99 -8.68 -7.62
CA GLY A 8 -8.65 -9.25 -6.46
C GLY A 8 -7.69 -10.08 -5.60
N ASN A 9 -6.85 -10.90 -6.24
CA ASN A 9 -5.83 -11.70 -5.56
C ASN A 9 -4.82 -10.81 -4.83
N ILE A 10 -4.30 -9.76 -5.47
CA ILE A 10 -3.42 -8.79 -4.82
C ILE A 10 -4.11 -8.14 -3.62
N PHE A 11 -5.33 -7.65 -3.80
CA PHE A 11 -6.07 -6.97 -2.74
C PHE A 11 -6.25 -7.87 -1.51
N ARG A 12 -6.65 -9.14 -1.72
CA ARG A 12 -6.73 -10.13 -0.64
C ARG A 12 -5.37 -10.32 0.03
N ASN A 13 -4.31 -10.47 -0.77
CA ASN A 13 -2.96 -10.71 -0.28
C ASN A 13 -2.36 -9.53 0.50
N LEU A 14 -2.88 -8.31 0.38
CA LEU A 14 -2.44 -7.19 1.22
C LEU A 14 -2.82 -7.36 2.69
N MET A 15 -3.84 -8.14 3.00
CA MET A 15 -4.34 -8.32 4.37
C MET A 15 -3.27 -8.82 5.33
N GLY A 16 -3.34 -8.34 6.57
CA GLY A 16 -2.44 -8.77 7.64
C GLY A 16 -1.45 -7.68 8.04
N THR A 17 -0.32 -8.12 8.59
CA THR A 17 0.70 -7.27 9.20
C THR A 17 2.00 -7.35 8.42
N TRP A 18 2.65 -6.21 8.25
CA TRP A 18 3.85 -6.04 7.45
C TRP A 18 4.92 -5.29 8.22
N LYS A 19 6.16 -5.77 8.19
CA LYS A 19 7.33 -4.97 8.50
C LYS A 19 7.55 -3.99 7.35
N LEU A 20 7.75 -2.74 7.71
CA LEU A 20 7.82 -1.61 6.79
C LEU A 20 9.18 -0.93 6.95
N ARG A 21 9.93 -0.84 5.85
CA ARG A 21 11.15 -0.01 5.77
C ARG A 21 11.05 0.93 4.58
N ARG A 22 11.25 2.22 4.82
CA ARG A 22 11.14 3.26 3.80
C ARG A 22 12.36 4.17 3.81
N THR A 23 12.99 4.33 2.65
CA THR A 23 14.00 5.37 2.42
C THR A 23 13.30 6.63 1.91
N LEU A 24 13.59 7.79 2.49
CA LEU A 24 13.06 9.09 2.10
C LEU A 24 14.21 10.00 1.68
N ASN A 25 14.13 10.57 0.48
CA ASN A 25 15.13 11.50 -0.06
C ASN A 25 14.42 12.79 -0.47
N SER A 26 14.60 13.88 0.27
CA SER A 26 14.08 15.20 -0.12
C SER A 26 15.14 16.08 -0.75
N ALA A 27 14.73 16.85 -1.76
CA ALA A 27 15.55 17.88 -2.38
C ALA A 27 15.33 19.28 -1.77
N LEU A 28 14.31 19.44 -0.91
CA LEU A 28 14.02 20.73 -0.28
C LEU A 28 14.76 20.88 1.07
N PRO A 29 15.46 22.00 1.29
CA PRO A 29 16.04 22.32 2.58
C PRO A 29 14.96 22.32 3.69
N GLY A 30 15.23 21.62 4.79
CA GLY A 30 14.32 21.56 5.95
C GLY A 30 13.30 20.41 5.92
N PHE A 31 13.20 19.66 4.82
CA PHE A 31 12.46 18.40 4.79
C PHE A 31 13.41 17.24 5.09
N PRO A 32 13.06 16.34 6.02
CA PRO A 32 13.97 15.29 6.44
C PRO A 32 14.16 14.26 5.32
N SER A 33 15.42 13.98 4.99
CA SER A 33 15.82 12.70 4.40
C SER A 33 16.16 11.72 5.53
N GLY A 34 16.03 10.42 5.26
CA GLY A 34 16.36 9.40 6.23
C GLY A 34 15.67 8.06 5.98
N THR A 35 15.68 7.20 6.99
CA THR A 35 15.06 5.88 6.96
C THR A 35 13.95 5.79 7.99
N PHE A 36 12.74 5.46 7.52
CA PHE A 36 11.61 5.11 8.36
C PHE A 36 11.53 3.59 8.51
N GLU A 37 11.37 3.13 9.74
CA GLU A 37 11.17 1.72 10.09
C GLU A 37 9.94 1.59 10.98
N GLY A 38 9.10 0.59 10.72
CA GLY A 38 7.85 0.43 11.45
C GLY A 38 7.05 -0.79 11.03
N THR A 39 5.75 -0.74 11.32
CA THR A 39 4.78 -1.78 10.99
C THR A 39 3.61 -1.16 10.25
N ALA A 40 3.07 -1.90 9.27
CA ALA A 40 1.84 -1.57 8.60
C ALA A 40 0.83 -2.71 8.76
N THR A 41 -0.45 -2.36 8.91
CA THR A 41 -1.55 -3.33 8.95
C THR A 41 -2.58 -3.01 7.88
N PHE A 42 -3.10 -4.03 7.22
CA PHE A 42 -4.28 -3.95 6.38
C PHE A 42 -5.40 -4.78 7.02
N VAL A 43 -6.38 -4.09 7.59
CA VAL A 43 -7.48 -4.71 8.34
C VAL A 43 -8.78 -4.63 7.54
N PRO A 44 -9.45 -5.76 7.27
CA PRO A 44 -10.75 -5.76 6.62
C PRO A 44 -11.79 -4.95 7.38
N ARG A 45 -12.64 -4.25 6.62
CA ARG A 45 -13.78 -3.52 7.14
C ARG A 45 -14.99 -3.69 6.23
N LYS A 46 -16.17 -3.38 6.75
CA LYS A 46 -17.40 -3.38 5.94
C LYS A 46 -17.30 -2.30 4.86
N PRO A 47 -17.55 -2.62 3.57
CA PRO A 47 -17.61 -1.64 2.50
C PRO A 47 -18.59 -0.51 2.81
N THR A 48 -18.18 0.72 2.53
CA THR A 48 -18.96 1.92 2.87
C THR A 48 -19.72 2.50 1.67
N ALA A 49 -19.53 1.94 0.47
CA ALA A 49 -20.25 2.30 -0.76
C ALA A 49 -20.80 1.05 -1.45
N HIS A 50 -21.96 1.18 -2.11
CA HIS A 50 -22.67 0.05 -2.72
C HIS A 50 -21.92 -0.57 -3.92
N SER A 51 -21.12 0.24 -4.62
CA SER A 51 -20.30 -0.21 -5.75
C SER A 51 -18.97 -0.82 -5.33
N VAL A 52 -18.64 -0.83 -4.03
CA VAL A 52 -17.37 -1.35 -3.53
C VAL A 52 -17.57 -2.76 -2.99
N THR A 53 -16.78 -3.71 -3.50
CA THR A 53 -16.84 -5.11 -3.10
C THR A 53 -16.16 -5.35 -1.76
N ALA A 54 -14.98 -4.75 -1.55
CA ALA A 54 -14.19 -4.94 -0.32
C ALA A 54 -13.41 -3.68 0.08
N GLU A 55 -13.17 -3.52 1.38
CA GLU A 55 -12.40 -2.42 1.96
C GLU A 55 -11.36 -2.93 2.97
N LEU A 56 -10.15 -2.37 2.90
CA LEU A 56 -9.10 -2.54 3.89
C LEU A 56 -8.74 -1.18 4.49
N LEU A 57 -8.67 -1.10 5.82
CA LEU A 57 -8.04 0.02 6.51
C LEU A 57 -6.53 -0.26 6.57
N TYR A 58 -5.76 0.57 5.86
CA TYR A 58 -4.32 0.66 6.03
C TYR A 58 -3.99 1.56 7.21
N HIS A 59 -3.07 1.10 8.06
CA HIS A 59 -2.45 1.91 9.12
C HIS A 59 -0.98 1.55 9.24
N GLU A 60 -0.10 2.54 9.10
CA GLU A 60 1.33 2.42 9.41
C GLU A 60 1.68 3.23 10.66
N GLU A 61 2.63 2.73 11.43
CA GLU A 61 3.27 3.45 12.53
C GLU A 61 4.75 3.06 12.66
N GLY A 62 5.58 3.99 13.10
CA GLY A 62 7.02 3.77 13.23
C GLY A 62 7.81 5.05 13.45
N GLU A 63 9.12 4.96 13.21
CA GLU A 63 10.06 6.04 13.47
C GLU A 63 10.90 6.35 12.22
N LEU A 64 10.96 7.63 11.86
CA LEU A 64 11.88 8.18 10.86
C LEU A 64 13.17 8.61 11.57
N LYS A 65 14.26 7.90 11.31
CA LYS A 65 15.62 8.32 11.65
C LYS A 65 16.14 9.17 10.51
N THR A 66 16.30 10.45 10.80
CA THR A 66 16.73 11.47 9.83
C THR A 66 18.25 11.53 9.71
N ASP A 67 18.76 11.93 8.55
CA ASP A 67 20.22 12.01 8.29
C ASP A 67 20.93 13.05 9.16
N ASN A 68 20.19 14.04 9.68
CA ASN A 68 20.70 15.05 10.62
C ASN A 68 20.56 14.63 12.10
N GLY A 69 20.25 13.36 12.37
CA GLY A 69 20.31 12.76 13.70
C GLY A 69 19.04 12.88 14.56
N PHE A 70 17.98 13.49 14.05
CA PHE A 70 16.68 13.47 14.74
C PHE A 70 15.92 12.16 14.50
N THR A 71 15.08 11.79 15.46
CA THR A 71 14.12 10.70 15.33
C THR A 71 12.72 11.24 15.49
N LEU A 72 11.86 10.98 14.52
CA LEU A 72 10.49 11.46 14.48
C LEU A 72 9.53 10.27 14.46
N LYS A 73 8.55 10.25 15.35
CA LYS A 73 7.45 9.28 15.28
C LYS A 73 6.47 9.71 14.21
N ALA A 74 6.05 8.78 13.36
CA ALA A 74 5.05 9.03 12.35
C ALA A 74 4.08 7.85 12.25
N ASN A 75 2.85 8.16 11.89
CA ASN A 75 1.83 7.20 11.52
C ASN A 75 1.01 7.75 10.35
N ARG A 76 0.37 6.87 9.59
CA ARG A 76 -0.51 7.25 8.49
C ARG A 76 -1.60 6.22 8.27
N LYS A 77 -2.78 6.68 7.82
CA LYS A 77 -3.90 5.81 7.47
C LYS A 77 -4.43 6.11 6.07
N TYR A 78 -4.91 5.06 5.41
CA TYR A 78 -5.63 5.12 4.14
C TYR A 78 -6.71 4.03 4.12
N ILE A 79 -7.68 4.16 3.23
CA ILE A 79 -8.63 3.09 2.96
C ILE A 79 -8.40 2.60 1.53
N TYR A 80 -8.07 1.31 1.41
CA TYR A 80 -7.95 0.64 0.12
C TYR A 80 -9.30 0.03 -0.23
N ARG A 81 -9.75 0.26 -1.46
CA ARG A 81 -11.02 -0.23 -1.99
C ARG A 81 -10.78 -1.14 -3.18
N TYR A 82 -11.56 -2.21 -3.27
CA TYR A 82 -11.64 -3.09 -4.43
C TYR A 82 -13.07 -3.17 -4.95
N THR A 83 -13.23 -3.08 -6.27
CA THR A 83 -14.49 -3.23 -6.98
C THR A 83 -14.35 -4.39 -7.98
N GLN A 84 -15.08 -5.48 -7.74
CA GLN A 84 -14.99 -6.71 -8.52
C GLN A 84 -15.55 -6.56 -9.94
N ASP A 85 -16.63 -5.79 -10.12
CA ASP A 85 -17.29 -5.64 -11.42
C ASP A 85 -16.39 -4.94 -12.46
N GLU A 86 -15.53 -4.02 -11.99
CA GLU A 86 -14.57 -3.30 -12.83
C GLU A 86 -13.14 -3.82 -12.71
N ASP A 87 -12.91 -4.78 -11.80
CA ASP A 87 -11.59 -5.25 -11.38
C ASP A 87 -10.59 -4.15 -10.99
N LYS A 88 -11.05 -3.16 -10.21
CA LYS A 88 -10.26 -1.96 -9.87
C LYS A 88 -9.88 -1.92 -8.39
N MET A 89 -8.67 -1.44 -8.13
CA MET A 89 -8.18 -1.11 -6.79
C MET A 89 -7.87 0.39 -6.69
N SER A 90 -8.17 1.00 -5.54
CA SER A 90 -7.91 2.43 -5.30
C SER A 90 -7.54 2.70 -3.85
N ALA A 91 -6.80 3.79 -3.61
CA ALA A 91 -6.44 4.27 -2.28
C ALA A 91 -7.16 5.59 -1.97
N TRP A 92 -7.69 5.71 -0.76
CA TRP A 92 -8.52 6.85 -0.33
C TRP A 92 -7.99 7.46 0.95
N PHE A 93 -8.13 8.77 1.08
CA PHE A 93 -7.85 9.47 2.32
C PHE A 93 -8.88 9.09 3.39
N VAL A 94 -8.43 9.08 4.65
CA VAL A 94 -9.31 8.99 5.82
C VAL A 94 -9.62 10.39 6.31
N LYS A 95 -10.87 10.67 6.67
CA LYS A 95 -11.25 12.00 7.17
C LYS A 95 -10.48 12.35 8.43
N GLU A 96 -9.95 13.57 8.46
CA GLU A 96 -9.11 14.07 9.54
C GLU A 96 -9.80 14.03 10.92
N ASP A 97 -11.11 14.24 10.98
CA ASP A 97 -11.90 14.25 12.22
C ASP A 97 -12.22 12.84 12.77
N THR A 98 -12.00 11.79 11.98
CA THR A 98 -12.25 10.40 12.37
C THR A 98 -11.01 9.52 12.38
N LYS A 99 -9.88 9.98 11.83
CA LYS A 99 -8.65 9.17 11.70
C LYS A 99 -8.13 8.59 13.01
N ASP A 100 -8.31 9.30 14.13
CA ASP A 100 -7.84 8.86 15.45
C ASP A 100 -8.88 8.06 16.24
N LYS A 101 -10.11 7.96 15.71
CA LYS A 101 -11.21 7.21 16.32
C LYS A 101 -11.18 5.77 15.82
N ARG A 102 -10.41 4.91 16.49
CA ARG A 102 -10.24 3.49 16.13
C ARG A 102 -11.58 2.79 15.86
N GLY A 103 -11.71 2.20 14.67
CA GLY A 103 -12.91 1.49 14.22
C GLY A 103 -14.02 2.40 13.69
N LYS A 104 -13.80 3.72 13.65
CA LYS A 104 -14.72 4.74 13.15
C LYS A 104 -14.11 5.60 12.04
N GLU A 105 -12.96 5.20 11.50
CA GLU A 105 -12.30 5.89 10.40
C GLU A 105 -13.25 5.97 9.19
N GLU A 106 -13.54 7.17 8.69
CA GLU A 106 -14.41 7.38 7.53
C GLU A 106 -13.60 7.68 6.27
N VAL A 107 -14.11 7.23 5.12
CA VAL A 107 -13.54 7.59 3.82
C VAL A 107 -13.79 9.07 3.54
N ASP A 108 -12.76 9.75 3.08
CA ASP A 108 -12.82 11.12 2.59
C ASP A 108 -12.87 11.13 1.06
N TYR A 109 -11.88 11.70 0.39
CA TYR A 109 -11.77 11.73 -1.07
C TYR A 109 -10.70 10.77 -1.61
N LEU A 110 -10.78 10.49 -2.90
CA LEU A 110 -9.86 9.63 -3.63
C LEU A 110 -8.43 10.19 -3.54
N PHE A 111 -7.47 9.34 -3.20
CA PHE A 111 -6.07 9.67 -3.40
C PHE A 111 -5.71 9.34 -4.85
N HIS A 112 -5.66 8.07 -5.21
CA HIS A 112 -5.45 7.64 -6.59
C HIS A 112 -6.05 6.26 -6.85
N ASP A 113 -6.42 6.02 -8.10
CA ASP A 113 -6.65 4.67 -8.60
C ASP A 113 -5.30 3.96 -8.82
N ILE A 114 -5.30 2.64 -8.69
CA ILE A 114 -4.12 1.80 -8.88
C ILE A 114 -4.33 0.99 -10.16
N GLU A 115 -3.80 1.52 -11.25
CA GLU A 115 -3.81 0.89 -12.57
C GLU A 115 -2.79 -0.24 -12.62
N MET A 116 -3.28 -1.47 -12.80
CA MET A 116 -2.45 -2.68 -12.75
C MET A 116 -1.98 -3.07 -14.15
N GLU A 117 -0.72 -3.48 -14.25
CA GLU A 117 -0.12 -4.01 -15.46
C GLU A 117 0.70 -5.27 -15.12
N ASP A 118 0.53 -6.33 -15.90
CA ASP A 118 1.33 -7.54 -15.76
C ASP A 118 2.75 -7.29 -16.27
N GLU A 119 3.75 -7.45 -15.41
CA GLU A 119 5.16 -7.45 -15.78
C GLU A 119 5.77 -8.86 -15.67
N LYS A 120 6.96 -9.07 -16.24
CA LYS A 120 7.56 -10.42 -16.41
C LYS A 120 7.77 -11.20 -15.10
N THR A 121 7.95 -10.52 -13.98
CA THR A 121 8.31 -11.14 -12.68
C THR A 121 7.51 -10.60 -11.50
N ALA A 122 6.59 -9.66 -11.73
CA ALA A 122 5.79 -8.99 -10.72
C ALA A 122 4.55 -8.40 -11.38
N ILE A 123 3.54 -8.05 -10.60
CA ILE A 123 2.43 -7.21 -11.07
C ILE A 123 2.75 -5.78 -10.64
N ALA A 124 2.79 -4.87 -11.60
CA ALA A 124 3.02 -3.46 -11.33
C ALA A 124 1.69 -2.73 -11.14
N GLY A 125 1.67 -1.75 -10.25
CA GLY A 125 0.55 -0.82 -10.10
C GLY A 125 1.03 0.62 -10.24
N ARG A 126 0.25 1.48 -10.88
CA ARG A 126 0.57 2.91 -11.03
C ARG A 126 -0.61 3.77 -10.60
N GLY A 127 -0.30 4.92 -10.02
CA GLY A 127 -1.33 5.90 -9.64
C GLY A 127 -0.74 7.30 -9.60
N GLU A 128 -1.58 8.29 -9.82
CA GLU A 128 -1.17 9.69 -9.74
C GLU A 128 -2.19 10.53 -8.98
N HIS A 129 -1.71 11.57 -8.31
CA HIS A 129 -2.55 12.49 -7.58
C HIS A 129 -1.93 13.89 -7.51
N LEU A 130 -2.68 14.89 -7.93
CA LEU A 130 -2.32 16.29 -7.71
C LEU A 130 -2.83 16.74 -6.34
N CYS A 131 -1.94 16.78 -5.36
CA CYS A 131 -2.26 17.31 -4.04
C CYS A 131 -1.96 18.82 -4.01
N SER A 132 -3.00 19.64 -4.16
CA SER A 132 -2.85 21.09 -4.29
C SER A 132 -1.95 21.48 -5.48
N MET A 133 -0.66 21.74 -5.23
CA MET A 133 0.32 22.12 -6.25
C MET A 133 1.45 21.09 -6.42
N ASP A 134 1.46 20.02 -5.63
CA ASP A 134 2.48 18.97 -5.69
C ASP A 134 1.91 17.72 -6.34
N MET A 135 2.58 17.24 -7.38
CA MET A 135 2.20 16.02 -8.08
C MET A 135 2.84 14.81 -7.41
N TYR A 136 2.03 13.78 -7.18
CA TYR A 136 2.44 12.49 -6.66
C TYR A 136 2.32 11.44 -7.76
N TRP A 137 3.40 10.69 -7.98
CA TRP A 137 3.38 9.47 -8.79
C TRP A 137 3.71 8.29 -7.90
N ALA A 138 2.78 7.33 -7.83
CA ALA A 138 2.91 6.09 -7.10
C ALA A 138 3.29 4.95 -8.06
N TYR A 139 4.23 4.12 -7.65
CA TYR A 139 4.58 2.88 -8.33
C TYR A 139 4.60 1.74 -7.32
N TYR A 140 3.76 0.74 -7.56
CA TYR A 140 3.62 -0.48 -6.77
C TYR A 140 4.31 -1.62 -7.49
N GLU A 141 4.96 -2.49 -6.73
CA GLU A 141 5.53 -3.75 -7.22
C GLU A 141 5.04 -4.89 -6.33
N PHE A 142 4.07 -5.66 -6.81
CA PHE A 142 3.51 -6.80 -6.11
C PHE A 142 4.20 -8.09 -6.57
N ARG A 143 4.89 -8.77 -5.66
CA ARG A 143 5.65 -10.00 -5.96
C ARG A 143 4.83 -11.21 -5.54
N MET A 144 3.95 -11.64 -6.43
CA MET A 144 3.19 -12.88 -6.24
C MET A 144 4.12 -14.09 -6.37
N PRO A 145 4.03 -15.08 -5.47
CA PRO A 145 4.80 -16.31 -5.59
C PRO A 145 4.43 -17.08 -6.86
N LYS A 146 5.40 -17.77 -7.47
CA LYS A 146 5.18 -18.54 -8.69
C LYS A 146 4.56 -19.89 -8.34
N VAL A 147 3.52 -20.27 -9.06
CA VAL A 147 2.84 -21.58 -8.96
C VAL A 147 3.79 -22.77 -9.14
N THR A 148 4.95 -22.59 -9.79
CA THR A 148 5.96 -23.65 -9.96
C THR A 148 6.82 -23.90 -8.72
N GLU A 149 6.91 -22.97 -7.77
CA GLU A 149 7.62 -23.18 -6.50
C GLU A 149 6.73 -23.86 -5.43
N ALA A 150 5.44 -24.03 -5.73
CA ALA A 150 4.47 -24.75 -4.91
C ALA A 150 4.32 -26.24 -5.31
N ARG A 151 5.09 -26.72 -6.30
CA ARG A 151 4.94 -28.07 -6.88
C ARG A 151 6.01 -29.09 -6.48
N ASP A 152 6.94 -28.70 -5.60
CA ASP A 152 7.86 -29.63 -4.94
C ASP A 152 7.37 -30.06 -3.54
N ALA A 153 6.17 -29.62 -3.13
CA ALA A 153 5.46 -30.20 -2.00
C ALA A 153 4.83 -31.52 -2.47
N GLU A 154 5.46 -32.65 -2.12
CA GLU A 154 4.91 -34.01 -2.29
C GLU A 154 3.67 -34.28 -1.43
N ASP A 155 3.09 -33.25 -0.81
CA ASP A 155 1.88 -33.31 0.01
C ASP A 155 0.71 -32.73 -0.80
N GLU A 156 -0.03 -33.61 -1.49
CA GLU A 156 -1.27 -33.29 -2.23
C GLU A 156 -2.41 -32.74 -1.34
N ASP A 157 -2.17 -32.55 -0.04
CA ASP A 157 -3.10 -32.07 0.99
C ASP A 157 -2.81 -30.62 1.47
N ASP A 158 -1.75 -29.94 0.99
CA ASP A 158 -1.50 -28.53 1.27
C ASP A 158 -2.36 -27.64 0.33
N GLU A 159 -3.61 -27.37 0.75
CA GLU A 159 -4.58 -26.53 0.03
C GLU A 159 -4.22 -25.02 0.05
N ASP A 160 -3.15 -24.62 0.73
CA ASP A 160 -2.78 -23.21 0.87
C ASP A 160 -2.10 -22.67 -0.40
N GLU A 161 -2.85 -21.85 -1.15
CA GLU A 161 -2.28 -21.07 -2.25
C GLU A 161 -1.12 -20.21 -1.75
N PRO A 162 0.02 -20.14 -2.47
CA PRO A 162 1.17 -19.43 -1.99
C PRO A 162 0.87 -17.92 -1.84
N GLU A 163 1.13 -17.37 -0.65
CA GLU A 163 0.81 -15.98 -0.31
C GLU A 163 1.92 -14.98 -0.71
N MET A 164 1.52 -13.74 -1.02
CA MET A 164 2.45 -12.63 -1.23
C MET A 164 3.16 -12.27 0.09
N ASN A 165 4.48 -12.41 0.11
CA ASN A 165 5.30 -12.13 1.30
C ASN A 165 6.11 -10.84 1.20
N ILE A 166 6.27 -10.27 0.00
CA ILE A 166 7.02 -9.02 -0.23
C ILE A 166 6.30 -8.17 -1.28
N TRP A 167 6.21 -6.87 -1.05
CA TRP A 167 5.83 -5.90 -2.08
C TRP A 167 6.48 -4.53 -1.83
N GLY A 168 6.47 -3.68 -2.85
CA GLY A 168 7.09 -2.36 -2.81
C GLY A 168 6.15 -1.23 -3.19
N LEU A 169 6.40 -0.04 -2.62
CA LEU A 169 5.73 1.21 -2.99
C LEU A 169 6.74 2.35 -3.09
N ARG A 170 6.88 2.90 -4.29
CA ARG A 170 7.70 4.08 -4.56
C ARG A 170 6.81 5.28 -4.81
N TYR A 171 7.20 6.42 -4.25
CA TYR A 171 6.66 7.72 -4.64
C TYR A 171 7.76 8.57 -5.25
N LYS A 172 7.39 9.27 -6.31
CA LYS A 172 8.06 10.49 -6.75
C LYS A 172 7.10 11.64 -6.52
N VAL A 173 7.56 12.70 -5.86
CA VAL A 173 6.75 13.88 -5.58
C VAL A 173 7.47 15.11 -6.08
N LYS A 174 6.77 15.94 -6.85
CA LYS A 174 7.34 17.16 -7.42
C LYS A 174 6.33 18.30 -7.38
N GLY A 175 6.75 19.43 -6.81
CA GLY A 175 5.98 20.66 -6.79
C GLY A 175 6.69 21.75 -5.99
N PRO A 176 6.05 22.91 -5.80
CA PRO A 176 6.64 24.05 -5.11
C PRO A 176 6.78 23.83 -3.60
N GLN A 177 5.99 22.95 -2.99
CA GLN A 177 6.01 22.70 -1.55
C GLN A 177 6.71 21.39 -1.19
N LYS A 178 6.76 20.44 -2.13
CA LYS A 178 7.39 19.12 -1.92
C LYS A 178 8.21 18.69 -3.12
N ASP A 179 9.42 18.25 -2.84
CA ASP A 179 10.32 17.64 -3.83
C ASP A 179 11.04 16.50 -3.13
N TYR A 180 10.56 15.28 -3.33
CA TYR A 180 11.14 14.09 -2.70
C TYR A 180 10.84 12.81 -3.46
N SER A 181 11.63 11.79 -3.20
CA SER A 181 11.31 10.41 -3.51
C SER A 181 11.25 9.57 -2.24
N SER A 182 10.39 8.55 -2.26
CA SER A 182 10.41 7.51 -1.23
C SER A 182 10.39 6.14 -1.86
N ASP A 183 11.15 5.21 -1.32
CA ASP A 183 11.12 3.79 -1.68
C ASP A 183 10.77 2.99 -0.44
N THR A 184 9.66 2.26 -0.50
CA THR A 184 9.10 1.50 0.62
C THR A 184 9.11 0.03 0.28
N ALA A 185 9.69 -0.79 1.15
CA ALA A 185 9.58 -2.23 1.12
C ALA A 185 8.71 -2.72 2.27
N TYR A 186 7.80 -3.64 1.96
CA TYR A 186 6.97 -4.35 2.91
C TYR A 186 7.34 -5.83 2.87
N GLU A 187 7.53 -6.39 4.05
CA GLU A 187 7.78 -7.82 4.25
C GLU A 187 6.74 -8.35 5.25
N ARG A 188 6.13 -9.50 4.97
CA ARG A 188 5.12 -10.09 5.85
C ARG A 188 5.74 -10.32 7.24
N ALA A 189 5.01 -9.94 8.30
CA ALA A 189 5.56 -9.83 9.66
C ALA A 189 5.79 -11.17 10.36
#